data_AF-M1LWD2-F1
#
_entry.id   AF-M1LWD2-F1
#
_cell.length_a   1.000
_cell.length_b   1.000
_cell.length_c   1.000
_cell.angle_alpha   90.00
_cell.angle_beta   90.00
_cell.angle_gamma   90.00
#
_symmetry.space_group_name_H-M   'P 1'
#
loop_
_entity.id
_entity.type
_entity.pdbx_description
1 polymer ?
#
loop_
_entity_poly.entity_id
_entity_poly.type
_entity_poly.pdbx_seq_one_letter_code
_entity_poly.pdbx_strand_id
1 'polypeptide(L)'
;MNENNLSFSDWISNIMNNINDNLNKILPDYDSSSSILQKAMRYSTVSGGKRIRALLVYASFIASNDYLVEKDDILIALDKAAIAMELIHSYSLIHDDLPSMDNDCTRRGKPSSHIVFGEGIAILAGDALQSLAFELLSRISISHETRLNLIKNLAQSAGYLGMSGGQAIDLDNIGNNISYDQLKNMHSMKTGAIIACSIKFGYLLAGANQIVRCMLDDFANYLGIIFQIVDDIIDVTSSGEQLGKTAGKDHKYNKPTYVSIFGIVESRKILDELKNKAINTIKPMDSSNKRLLEMLDLIVCRNH
;
A
#
# COMPACT_ATOMS: atom_id res chain seq x y z
N MET A 1 8.52 17.22 18.06
CA MET A 1 7.38 16.83 18.92
C MET A 1 7.30 15.32 18.94
N ASN A 2 7.16 14.68 20.09
CA ASN A 2 7.18 13.22 20.17
C ASN A 2 5.91 12.65 19.50
N GLU A 3 6.01 12.20 18.24
CA GLU A 3 4.86 11.76 17.44
C GLU A 3 4.04 10.63 18.09
N ASN A 4 4.64 9.89 19.03
CA ASN A 4 3.96 8.87 19.85
C ASN A 4 2.88 9.43 20.81
N ASN A 5 2.95 10.72 21.15
CA ASN A 5 2.03 11.36 22.10
C ASN A 5 0.81 12.02 21.45
N LEU A 6 0.79 12.15 20.12
CA LEU A 6 -0.38 12.65 19.39
C LEU A 6 -1.53 11.64 19.49
N SER A 7 -2.78 12.13 19.39
CA SER A 7 -3.91 11.22 19.12
C SER A 7 -3.70 10.53 17.76
N PHE A 8 -4.29 9.34 17.56
CA PHE A 8 -4.15 8.63 16.29
C PHE A 8 -4.71 9.41 15.10
N SER A 9 -5.85 10.10 15.29
CA SER A 9 -6.45 10.94 14.26
C SER A 9 -5.56 12.13 13.88
N ASP A 10 -4.94 12.79 14.86
CA ASP A 10 -4.05 13.92 14.58
C ASP A 10 -2.77 13.45 13.89
N TRP A 11 -2.24 12.30 14.32
CA TRP A 11 -1.07 11.68 13.70
C TRP A 11 -1.32 11.33 12.23
N ILE A 12 -2.44 10.67 11.92
CA ILE A 12 -2.85 10.40 10.52
C ILE A 12 -2.96 11.71 9.75
N SER A 13 -3.66 12.71 10.29
CA SER A 13 -3.91 13.97 9.61
C SER A 13 -2.61 14.70 9.29
N ASN A 14 -1.67 14.74 10.23
CA ASN A 14 -0.37 15.37 10.03
C ASN A 14 0.43 14.70 8.91
N ILE A 15 0.52 13.36 8.93
CA ILE A 15 1.24 12.62 7.87
C ILE A 15 0.55 12.80 6.53
N MET A 16 -0.78 12.68 6.47
CA MET A 16 -1.52 12.84 5.23
C MET A 16 -1.34 14.24 4.65
N ASN A 17 -1.36 15.29 5.47
CA ASN A 17 -1.09 16.66 5.03
C ASN A 17 0.32 16.79 4.48
N ASN A 18 1.34 16.30 5.20
CA ASN A 18 2.73 16.33 4.74
C ASN A 18 2.93 15.59 3.41
N ILE A 19 2.34 14.40 3.27
CA ILE A 19 2.41 13.61 2.04
C ILE A 19 1.70 14.32 0.89
N ASN A 20 0.51 14.86 1.12
CA ASN A 20 -0.23 15.59 0.09
C ASN A 20 0.51 16.87 -0.35
N ASP A 21 1.09 17.61 0.59
CA ASP A 21 1.89 18.81 0.30
C ASP A 21 3.13 18.49 -0.52
N ASN A 22 3.84 17.41 -0.18
CA ASN A 22 5.01 16.99 -0.94
C ASN A 22 4.64 16.38 -2.31
N LEU A 23 3.54 15.63 -2.42
CA LEU A 23 2.99 15.19 -3.70
C LEU A 23 2.59 16.39 -4.58
N ASN A 24 2.03 17.45 -3.99
CA ASN A 24 1.73 18.69 -4.71
C ASN A 24 2.99 19.40 -5.23
N LYS A 25 4.14 19.29 -4.53
CA LYS A 25 5.41 19.83 -5.03
C LYS A 25 5.98 18.98 -6.16
N ILE A 26 5.86 17.66 -6.08
CA ILE A 26 6.41 16.72 -7.06
C ILE A 26 5.57 16.71 -8.35
N LEU A 27 4.25 16.77 -8.22
CA LEU A 27 3.28 16.80 -9.32
C LEU A 27 2.45 18.09 -9.20
N PRO A 28 2.98 19.28 -9.55
CA PRO A 28 2.29 20.56 -9.33
C PRO A 28 0.99 20.70 -10.12
N ASP A 29 0.16 21.67 -9.70
CA ASP A 29 -1.05 22.03 -10.44
C ASP A 29 -0.72 22.34 -11.90
N TYR A 30 -1.56 21.80 -12.78
CA TYR A 30 -1.36 21.96 -14.21
C TYR A 30 -1.93 23.29 -14.70
N ASP A 31 -1.23 23.88 -15.66
CA ASP A 31 -1.67 25.05 -16.41
C ASP A 31 -1.88 24.68 -17.89
N SER A 32 -2.02 25.70 -18.74
CA SER A 32 -2.18 25.52 -20.19
C SER A 32 -0.94 24.90 -20.85
N SER A 33 0.23 24.97 -20.23
CA SER A 33 1.50 24.43 -20.75
C SER A 33 1.78 23.00 -20.31
N SER A 34 1.10 22.51 -19.25
CA SER A 34 1.33 21.16 -18.73
C SER A 34 0.88 20.08 -19.72
N SER A 35 1.73 19.05 -19.87
CA SER A 35 1.45 17.94 -20.78
C SER A 35 0.26 17.10 -20.28
N ILE A 36 -0.40 16.41 -21.22
CA ILE A 36 -1.51 15.51 -20.86
C ILE A 36 -1.05 14.39 -19.91
N LEU A 37 0.20 13.94 -20.02
CA LEU A 37 0.80 12.95 -19.14
C LEU A 37 0.90 13.47 -17.70
N GLN A 38 1.39 14.70 -17.49
CA GLN A 38 1.46 15.32 -16.16
C GLN A 38 0.06 15.43 -15.53
N LYS A 39 -0.95 15.81 -16.33
CA LYS A 39 -2.35 15.89 -15.89
C LYS A 39 -2.86 14.52 -15.41
N ALA A 40 -2.61 13.45 -16.17
CA ALA A 40 -3.01 12.09 -15.82
C ALA A 40 -2.30 11.57 -14.55
N MET A 41 -0.99 11.78 -14.43
CA MET A 41 -0.22 11.41 -13.23
C MET A 41 -0.75 12.10 -11.96
N ARG A 42 -0.98 13.42 -12.03
CA ARG A 42 -1.53 14.20 -10.90
C ARG A 42 -2.95 13.75 -10.55
N TYR A 43 -3.80 13.57 -11.55
CA TYR A 43 -5.20 13.17 -11.37
C TYR A 43 -5.34 11.92 -10.51
N SER A 44 -4.60 10.87 -10.86
CA SER A 44 -4.67 9.56 -10.18
C SER A 44 -3.95 9.53 -8.83
N THR A 45 -2.92 10.36 -8.64
CA THR A 45 -2.06 10.29 -7.45
C THR A 45 -2.49 11.24 -6.34
N VAL A 46 -2.76 12.51 -6.67
CA VAL A 46 -2.95 13.59 -5.68
C VAL A 46 -4.38 13.61 -5.14
N SER A 47 -5.35 13.13 -5.92
CA SER A 47 -6.75 13.06 -5.50
C SER A 47 -7.01 11.91 -4.51
N GLY A 48 -7.02 12.23 -3.22
CA GLY A 48 -7.56 11.38 -2.16
C GLY A 48 -6.77 10.09 -1.89
N GLY A 49 -7.44 9.09 -1.31
CA GLY A 49 -6.84 7.84 -0.87
C GLY A 49 -6.45 7.85 0.61
N LYS A 50 -6.50 6.67 1.24
CA LYS A 50 -6.26 6.50 2.68
C LYS A 50 -4.79 6.55 3.08
N ARG A 51 -3.87 6.55 2.10
CA ARG A 51 -2.41 6.60 2.28
C ARG A 51 -1.87 5.54 3.25
N ILE A 52 -2.51 4.36 3.31
CA ILE A 52 -2.19 3.31 4.27
C ILE A 52 -0.72 2.89 4.14
N ARG A 53 -0.19 2.77 2.91
CA ARG A 53 1.20 2.37 2.67
C ARG A 53 2.17 3.42 3.20
N ALA A 54 1.93 4.72 2.92
CA ALA A 54 2.70 5.80 3.55
C ALA A 54 2.62 5.74 5.08
N LEU A 55 1.42 5.63 5.66
CA LEU A 55 1.23 5.56 7.12
C LEU A 55 1.99 4.38 7.75
N LEU A 56 2.06 3.22 7.07
CA LEU A 56 2.84 2.07 7.53
C LEU A 56 4.35 2.34 7.51
N VAL A 57 4.86 3.10 6.54
CA VAL A 57 6.27 3.55 6.52
C VAL A 57 6.58 4.36 7.79
N TYR A 58 5.76 5.35 8.13
CA TYR A 58 5.95 6.14 9.37
C TYR A 58 5.74 5.30 10.63
N ALA A 59 4.69 4.50 10.71
CA ALA A 59 4.42 3.66 11.89
C ALA A 59 5.58 2.70 12.16
N SER A 60 6.16 2.09 11.12
CA SER A 60 7.32 1.23 11.26
C SER A 60 8.59 1.98 11.61
N PHE A 61 8.78 3.20 11.09
CA PHE A 61 9.91 4.04 11.46
C PHE A 61 9.85 4.40 12.96
N ILE A 62 8.69 4.87 13.42
CA ILE A 62 8.44 5.22 14.83
C ILE A 62 8.66 4.02 15.74
N ALA A 63 8.14 2.85 15.36
CA ALA A 63 8.29 1.63 16.15
C ALA A 63 9.74 1.14 16.24
N SER A 64 10.59 1.55 15.30
CA SER A 64 11.98 1.12 15.18
C SER A 64 13.00 2.14 15.69
N ASN A 65 12.55 3.35 16.03
CA ASN A 65 13.44 4.46 16.37
C ASN A 65 13.55 4.60 17.89
N ASP A 66 14.71 4.22 18.45
CA ASP A 66 15.04 4.39 19.87
C ASP A 66 15.44 5.83 20.24
N TYR A 67 14.76 6.84 19.67
CA TYR A 67 15.00 8.29 19.91
C TYR A 67 16.36 8.85 19.45
N LEU A 68 17.18 8.11 18.69
CA LEU A 68 18.54 8.52 18.34
C LEU A 68 18.69 9.21 16.98
N VAL A 69 17.59 9.36 16.23
CA VAL A 69 17.63 9.80 14.83
C VAL A 69 16.77 11.04 14.60
N GLU A 70 17.13 12.15 15.23
CA GLU A 70 16.68 13.50 14.82
C GLU A 70 17.71 14.11 13.86
N LYS A 71 17.77 13.57 12.64
CA LYS A 71 18.51 14.21 11.53
C LYS A 71 17.52 14.58 10.44
N ASP A 72 17.50 15.86 10.06
CA ASP A 72 16.60 16.39 9.02
C ASP A 72 16.64 15.54 7.74
N ASP A 73 17.83 15.05 7.36
CA ASP A 73 18.02 14.19 6.19
C ASP A 73 17.21 12.88 6.25
N ILE A 74 17.03 12.30 7.45
CA ILE A 74 16.30 11.04 7.63
C ILE A 74 14.79 11.26 7.60
N LEU A 75 14.31 12.39 8.12
CA LEU A 75 12.90 12.77 7.97
C LEU A 75 12.57 13.05 6.50
N ILE A 76 13.44 13.75 5.77
CA ILE A 76 13.31 13.94 4.32
C ILE A 76 13.34 12.60 3.57
N ALA A 77 14.20 11.67 4.00
CA ALA A 77 14.25 10.32 3.44
C ALA A 77 12.96 9.54 3.68
N LEU A 78 12.37 9.66 4.88
CA LEU A 78 11.12 9.04 5.28
C LEU A 78 9.96 9.53 4.42
N ASP A 79 9.86 10.85 4.22
CA ASP A 79 8.87 11.48 3.35
C ASP A 79 9.00 10.94 1.91
N LYS A 80 10.21 10.95 1.34
CA LYS A 80 10.47 10.45 -0.01
C LYS A 80 10.14 8.97 -0.16
N ALA A 81 10.45 8.16 0.86
CA ALA A 81 10.17 6.73 0.87
C ALA A 81 8.66 6.46 0.93
N ALA A 82 7.93 7.18 1.79
CA ALA A 82 6.48 7.09 1.88
C ALA A 82 5.79 7.53 0.58
N ILE A 83 6.25 8.61 -0.04
CA ILE A 83 5.75 9.07 -1.35
C ILE A 83 6.02 8.05 -2.45
N ALA A 84 7.22 7.45 -2.48
CA ALA A 84 7.55 6.42 -3.46
C ALA A 84 6.56 5.23 -3.37
N MET A 85 6.17 4.81 -2.16
CA MET A 85 5.15 3.76 -1.98
C MET A 85 3.77 4.18 -2.52
N GLU A 86 3.38 5.44 -2.35
CA GLU A 86 2.10 5.96 -2.86
C GLU A 86 2.10 6.14 -4.39
N LEU A 87 3.24 6.48 -4.99
CA LEU A 87 3.41 6.49 -6.45
C LEU A 87 3.28 5.08 -7.03
N ILE A 88 3.91 4.10 -6.38
CA ILE A 88 3.83 2.68 -6.77
C ILE A 88 2.40 2.16 -6.67
N HIS A 89 1.72 2.49 -5.57
CA HIS A 89 0.31 2.15 -5.41
C HIS A 89 -0.56 2.84 -6.46
N SER A 90 -0.33 4.11 -6.74
CA SER A 90 -1.12 4.86 -7.72
C SER A 90 -0.93 4.29 -9.13
N TYR A 91 0.29 3.91 -9.54
CA TYR A 91 0.48 3.26 -10.84
C TYR A 91 -0.31 1.94 -10.90
N SER A 92 -0.23 1.11 -9.85
CA SER A 92 -0.84 -0.22 -9.88
C SER A 92 -2.35 -0.12 -10.11
N LEU A 93 -3.00 0.85 -9.45
CA LEU A 93 -4.43 1.10 -9.64
C LEU A 93 -4.76 1.60 -11.05
N ILE A 94 -3.94 2.49 -11.62
CA ILE A 94 -4.17 3.01 -12.98
C ILE A 94 -4.16 1.85 -13.99
N HIS A 95 -3.18 0.95 -13.88
CA HIS A 95 -3.05 -0.20 -14.76
C HIS A 95 -4.13 -1.25 -14.49
N ASP A 96 -4.42 -1.57 -13.23
CA ASP A 96 -5.49 -2.51 -12.86
C ASP A 96 -6.85 -2.07 -13.40
N ASP A 97 -7.12 -0.76 -13.47
CA ASP A 97 -8.39 -0.23 -13.98
C ASP A 97 -8.55 -0.39 -15.51
N LEU A 98 -7.49 -0.71 -16.27
CA LEU A 98 -7.54 -0.77 -17.74
C LEU A 98 -8.53 -1.82 -18.27
N PRO A 99 -9.05 -1.65 -19.51
CA PRO A 99 -9.99 -2.60 -20.11
C PRO A 99 -9.46 -4.04 -20.23
N SER A 100 -8.14 -4.21 -20.40
CA SER A 100 -7.48 -5.51 -20.47
C SER A 100 -7.21 -6.17 -19.10
N MET A 101 -7.57 -5.48 -18.02
CA MET A 101 -7.33 -5.88 -16.63
C MET A 101 -8.69 -6.02 -15.92
N ASP A 102 -8.99 -5.22 -14.88
CA ASP A 102 -10.28 -5.29 -14.18
C ASP A 102 -11.39 -4.51 -14.88
N ASN A 103 -11.06 -3.68 -15.89
CA ASN A 103 -12.00 -2.85 -16.66
C ASN A 103 -12.94 -2.06 -15.74
N ASP A 104 -12.36 -1.30 -14.81
CA ASP A 104 -13.08 -0.49 -13.83
C ASP A 104 -13.24 0.94 -14.34
N CYS A 105 -14.49 1.39 -14.54
CA CYS A 105 -14.78 2.75 -15.01
C CYS A 105 -14.68 3.80 -13.90
N THR A 106 -14.66 3.40 -12.62
CA THR A 106 -14.60 4.30 -11.47
C THR A 106 -13.56 3.86 -10.45
N ARG A 107 -12.87 4.85 -9.88
CA ARG A 107 -11.85 4.69 -8.84
C ARG A 107 -11.93 5.85 -7.86
N ARG A 108 -12.05 5.55 -6.57
CA ARG A 108 -12.15 6.55 -5.47
C ARG A 108 -13.28 7.56 -5.70
N GLY A 109 -14.42 7.10 -6.23
CA GLY A 109 -15.59 7.94 -6.51
C GLY A 109 -15.43 8.89 -7.71
N LYS A 110 -14.37 8.74 -8.51
CA LYS A 110 -14.13 9.49 -9.76
C LYS A 110 -14.01 8.53 -10.94
N PRO A 111 -14.16 8.99 -12.19
CA PRO A 111 -13.85 8.17 -13.37
C PRO A 111 -12.40 7.67 -13.34
N SER A 112 -12.17 6.44 -13.77
CA SER A 112 -10.81 5.88 -13.84
C SER A 112 -9.95 6.62 -14.86
N SER A 113 -8.62 6.53 -14.72
CA SER A 113 -7.67 7.31 -15.55
C SER A 113 -7.90 7.09 -17.06
N HIS A 114 -8.11 5.83 -17.48
CA HIS A 114 -8.35 5.50 -18.88
C HIS A 114 -9.67 6.04 -19.42
N ILE A 115 -10.68 6.28 -18.58
CA ILE A 115 -11.94 6.91 -18.97
C ILE A 115 -11.73 8.40 -19.24
N VAL A 116 -10.87 9.06 -18.45
CA VAL A 116 -10.63 10.52 -18.57
C VAL A 116 -9.63 10.84 -19.68
N PHE A 117 -8.54 10.07 -19.77
CA PHE A 117 -7.39 10.40 -20.62
C PHE A 117 -7.16 9.43 -21.78
N GLY A 118 -7.94 8.34 -21.85
CA GLY A 118 -7.72 7.24 -22.79
C GLY A 118 -6.67 6.25 -22.31
N GLU A 119 -6.70 5.04 -22.87
CA GLU A 119 -5.84 3.91 -22.47
C GLU A 119 -4.35 4.23 -22.63
N GLY A 120 -3.94 4.77 -23.78
CA GLY A 120 -2.53 5.06 -24.06
C GLY A 120 -1.91 6.04 -23.05
N ILE A 121 -2.65 7.07 -22.63
CA ILE A 121 -2.16 8.02 -21.63
C ILE A 121 -2.19 7.40 -20.22
N ALA A 122 -3.21 6.59 -19.90
CA ALA A 122 -3.26 5.89 -18.62
C ALA A 122 -2.08 4.91 -18.45
N ILE A 123 -1.73 4.16 -19.49
CA ILE A 123 -0.56 3.28 -19.51
C ILE A 123 0.71 4.09 -19.21
N LEU A 124 0.96 5.15 -20.00
CA LEU A 124 2.14 6.01 -19.83
C LEU A 124 2.19 6.69 -18.45
N ALA A 125 1.04 7.07 -17.89
CA ALA A 125 0.97 7.66 -16.56
C ALA A 125 1.41 6.66 -15.49
N GLY A 126 0.97 5.39 -15.59
CA GLY A 126 1.45 4.33 -14.70
C GLY A 126 2.96 4.10 -14.82
N ASP A 127 3.47 3.97 -16.06
CA ASP A 127 4.91 3.76 -16.32
C ASP A 127 5.78 4.88 -15.76
N ALA A 128 5.32 6.13 -15.93
CA ALA A 128 6.01 7.32 -15.43
C ALA A 128 5.98 7.40 -13.89
N LEU A 129 4.85 7.06 -13.25
CA LEU A 129 4.74 7.03 -11.79
C LEU A 129 5.64 5.95 -11.17
N GLN A 130 5.70 4.76 -11.79
CA GLN A 130 6.63 3.70 -11.37
C GLN A 130 8.08 4.18 -11.45
N SER A 131 8.47 4.80 -12.57
CA SER A 131 9.82 5.34 -12.78
C SER A 131 10.16 6.45 -11.78
N LEU A 132 9.22 7.37 -11.54
CA LEU A 132 9.36 8.49 -10.61
C LEU A 132 9.59 8.01 -9.18
N ALA A 133 8.96 6.90 -8.76
CA ALA A 133 9.20 6.34 -7.44
C ALA A 133 10.68 5.95 -7.23
N PHE A 134 11.30 5.30 -8.21
CA PHE A 134 12.72 4.96 -8.16
C PHE A 134 13.62 6.20 -8.24
N GLU A 135 13.26 7.19 -9.06
CA GLU A 135 13.97 8.46 -9.15
C GLU A 135 14.00 9.16 -7.78
N LEU A 136 12.87 9.22 -7.07
CA LEU A 136 12.79 9.82 -5.74
C LEU A 136 13.71 9.12 -4.73
N LEU A 137 13.68 7.78 -4.69
CA LEU A 137 14.55 6.99 -3.81
C LEU A 137 16.04 7.20 -4.14
N SER A 138 16.39 7.30 -5.43
CA SER A 138 17.78 7.51 -5.86
C SER A 138 18.36 8.85 -5.40
N ARG A 139 17.50 9.85 -5.15
CA ARG A 139 17.85 11.21 -4.73
C ARG A 139 17.75 11.44 -3.22
N ILE A 140 17.65 10.38 -2.43
CA ILE A 140 17.70 10.49 -0.96
C ILE A 140 19.17 10.68 -0.52
N SER A 141 19.40 11.65 0.35
CA SER A 141 20.72 11.97 0.93
C SER A 141 20.98 11.19 2.22
N ILE A 142 21.05 9.87 2.12
CA ILE A 142 21.39 8.95 3.23
C ILE A 142 22.57 8.04 2.83
N SER A 143 22.96 7.10 3.70
CA SER A 143 23.99 6.12 3.36
C SER A 143 23.66 5.37 2.06
N HIS A 144 24.67 5.13 1.23
CA HIS A 144 24.49 4.42 -0.04
C HIS A 144 23.90 3.03 0.16
N GLU A 145 24.29 2.33 1.23
CA GLU A 145 23.77 1.02 1.58
C GLU A 145 22.26 1.06 1.87
N THR A 146 21.79 1.96 2.74
CA THR A 146 20.36 2.07 3.03
C THR A 146 19.59 2.45 1.77
N ARG A 147 20.08 3.41 0.98
CA ARG A 147 19.43 3.82 -0.27
C ARG A 147 19.31 2.68 -1.28
N LEU A 148 20.38 1.89 -1.48
CA LEU A 148 20.36 0.73 -2.36
C LEU A 148 19.40 -0.35 -1.85
N ASN A 149 19.34 -0.56 -0.53
CA ASN A 149 18.39 -1.49 0.08
C ASN A 149 16.94 -1.06 -0.15
N LEU A 150 16.61 0.23 -0.05
CA LEU A 150 15.27 0.74 -0.37
C LEU A 150 14.90 0.47 -1.84
N ILE A 151 15.79 0.83 -2.77
CA ILE A 151 15.58 0.62 -4.22
C ILE A 151 15.41 -0.88 -4.54
N LYS A 152 16.28 -1.74 -3.99
CA LYS A 152 16.22 -3.19 -4.20
C LYS A 152 14.91 -3.78 -3.68
N ASN A 153 14.50 -3.42 -2.46
CA ASN A 153 13.26 -3.94 -1.88
C ASN A 153 12.05 -3.49 -2.70
N LEU A 154 12.01 -2.23 -3.14
CA LEU A 154 10.91 -1.76 -3.98
C LEU A 154 10.88 -2.47 -5.34
N ALA A 155 12.04 -2.65 -5.99
CA ALA A 155 12.13 -3.36 -7.27
C ALA A 155 11.62 -4.80 -7.17
N GLN A 156 11.98 -5.52 -6.10
CA GLN A 156 11.52 -6.88 -5.86
C GLN A 156 10.03 -6.92 -5.54
N SER A 157 9.55 -6.06 -4.63
CA SER A 157 8.16 -6.04 -4.18
C SER A 157 7.17 -5.52 -5.23
N ALA A 158 7.58 -4.61 -6.12
CA ALA A 158 6.73 -4.13 -7.22
C ALA A 158 6.79 -5.04 -8.47
N GLY A 159 7.91 -5.73 -8.67
CA GLY A 159 8.18 -6.53 -9.86
C GLY A 159 7.51 -7.91 -9.90
N TYR A 160 8.07 -8.79 -10.73
CA TYR A 160 7.48 -10.12 -11.03
C TYR A 160 7.51 -11.11 -9.85
N LEU A 161 8.36 -10.89 -8.84
CA LEU A 161 8.37 -11.68 -7.60
C LEU A 161 7.44 -11.10 -6.52
N GLY A 162 6.79 -9.98 -6.80
CA GLY A 162 5.88 -9.29 -5.89
C GLY A 162 4.59 -8.91 -6.60
N MET A 163 4.18 -7.65 -6.47
CA MET A 163 2.88 -7.13 -6.89
C MET A 163 2.50 -7.51 -8.33
N SER A 164 3.39 -7.27 -9.30
CA SER A 164 3.11 -7.57 -10.71
C SER A 164 2.98 -9.08 -10.96
N GLY A 165 3.77 -9.89 -10.27
CA GLY A 165 3.66 -11.36 -10.33
C GLY A 165 2.36 -11.87 -9.72
N GLY A 166 1.97 -11.33 -8.57
CA GLY A 166 0.69 -11.64 -7.95
C GLY A 166 -0.50 -11.22 -8.81
N GLN A 167 -0.40 -10.09 -9.51
CA GLN A 167 -1.42 -9.65 -10.47
C GLN A 167 -1.50 -10.58 -11.68
N ALA A 168 -0.37 -11.07 -12.19
CA ALA A 168 -0.37 -12.07 -13.27
C ALA A 168 -1.02 -13.39 -12.84
N ILE A 169 -0.76 -13.85 -11.61
CA ILE A 169 -1.42 -15.04 -11.04
C ILE A 169 -2.92 -14.80 -10.90
N ASP A 170 -3.37 -13.64 -10.43
CA ASP A 170 -4.80 -13.30 -10.32
C ASP A 170 -5.50 -13.42 -11.68
N LEU A 171 -4.92 -12.82 -12.73
CA LEU A 171 -5.47 -12.89 -14.08
C LEU A 171 -5.54 -14.31 -14.64
N ASP A 172 -4.50 -15.12 -14.45
CA ASP A 172 -4.43 -16.51 -14.94
C ASP A 172 -5.44 -17.43 -14.23
N ASN A 173 -5.91 -17.03 -13.05
CA ASN A 173 -6.85 -17.81 -12.24
C ASN A 173 -8.29 -17.31 -12.27
N ILE A 174 -8.62 -16.32 -13.12
CA ILE A 174 -10.01 -15.90 -13.34
C ILE A 174 -10.82 -17.09 -13.87
N GLY A 175 -11.90 -17.45 -13.16
CA GLY A 175 -12.78 -18.57 -13.53
C GLY A 175 -12.27 -19.95 -13.12
N ASN A 176 -11.08 -20.05 -12.51
CA ASN A 176 -10.49 -21.30 -12.04
C ASN A 176 -10.68 -21.48 -10.53
N ASN A 177 -10.79 -22.73 -10.08
CA ASN A 177 -10.72 -23.07 -8.66
C ASN A 177 -9.25 -23.21 -8.25
N ILE A 178 -8.79 -22.37 -7.31
CA ILE A 178 -7.43 -22.46 -6.77
C ILE A 178 -7.44 -23.03 -5.36
N SER A 179 -6.35 -23.69 -4.99
CA SER A 179 -6.16 -24.16 -3.62
C SER A 179 -5.95 -22.99 -2.66
N TYR A 180 -6.13 -23.25 -1.37
CA TYR A 180 -5.83 -22.27 -0.32
C TYR A 180 -4.38 -21.75 -0.38
N ASP A 181 -3.42 -22.64 -0.62
CA ASP A 181 -2.00 -22.26 -0.69
C ASP A 181 -1.71 -21.38 -1.92
N GLN A 182 -2.38 -21.65 -3.05
CA GLN A 182 -2.29 -20.80 -4.24
C GLN A 182 -2.92 -19.43 -4.00
N LEU A 183 -4.10 -19.35 -3.38
CA LEU A 183 -4.75 -18.10 -3.01
C LEU A 183 -3.85 -17.28 -2.08
N LYS A 184 -3.32 -17.92 -1.04
CA LYS A 184 -2.40 -17.28 -0.09
C LYS A 184 -1.13 -16.76 -0.77
N ASN A 185 -0.55 -17.53 -1.69
CA ASN A 185 0.63 -17.10 -2.45
C ASN A 185 0.32 -15.92 -3.39
N MET A 186 -0.81 -15.97 -4.10
CA MET A 186 -1.25 -14.87 -4.96
C MET A 186 -1.39 -13.58 -4.15
N HIS A 187 -2.07 -13.63 -3.00
CA HIS A 187 -2.28 -12.45 -2.15
C HIS A 187 -1.02 -11.95 -1.46
N SER A 188 -0.12 -12.86 -1.04
CA SER A 188 1.17 -12.47 -0.47
C SER A 188 2.02 -11.71 -1.49
N MET A 189 1.92 -12.06 -2.78
CA MET A 189 2.59 -11.36 -3.87
C MET A 189 1.86 -10.05 -4.25
N LYS A 190 0.58 -10.13 -4.62
CA LYS A 190 -0.21 -9.00 -5.18
C LYS A 190 -0.30 -7.82 -4.20
N THR A 191 -0.67 -8.11 -2.95
CA THR A 191 -0.96 -7.09 -1.94
C THR A 191 0.11 -7.09 -0.85
N GLY A 192 0.48 -8.28 -0.36
CA GLY A 192 1.39 -8.44 0.77
C GLY A 192 2.79 -7.87 0.52
N ALA A 193 3.36 -8.07 -0.67
CA ALA A 193 4.74 -7.68 -0.97
C ALA A 193 4.99 -6.18 -0.83
N ILE A 194 4.01 -5.35 -1.23
CA ILE A 194 4.10 -3.89 -1.14
C ILE A 194 3.76 -3.37 0.28
N ILE A 195 2.84 -4.03 0.99
CA ILE A 195 2.60 -3.74 2.41
C ILE A 195 3.86 -4.02 3.22
N ALA A 196 4.50 -5.18 2.99
CA ALA A 196 5.76 -5.52 3.63
C ALA A 196 6.87 -4.54 3.26
N CYS A 197 7.00 -4.16 1.99
CA CYS A 197 7.97 -3.14 1.58
C CYS A 197 7.78 -1.80 2.32
N SER A 198 6.53 -1.40 2.58
CA SER A 198 6.22 -0.17 3.34
C SER A 198 6.78 -0.23 4.77
N ILE A 199 6.57 -1.36 5.45
CA ILE A 199 7.13 -1.59 6.80
C ILE A 199 8.67 -1.64 6.74
N LYS A 200 9.24 -2.36 5.76
CA LYS A 200 10.69 -2.42 5.57
C LYS A 200 11.34 -1.06 5.41
N PHE A 201 10.71 -0.16 4.65
CA PHE A 201 11.22 1.19 4.46
C PHE A 201 11.34 1.94 5.78
N GLY A 202 10.32 1.86 6.64
CA GLY A 202 10.35 2.50 7.94
C GLY A 202 11.49 2.00 8.83
N TYR A 203 11.62 0.69 9.00
CA TYR A 203 12.67 0.15 9.89
C TYR A 203 14.09 0.31 9.31
N LEU A 204 14.25 0.30 7.98
CA LEU A 204 15.56 0.49 7.34
C LEU A 204 16.06 1.93 7.54
N LEU A 205 15.15 2.90 7.42
CA LEU A 205 15.45 4.31 7.66
C LEU A 205 15.71 4.61 9.13
N ALA A 206 15.02 3.92 10.04
CA ALA A 206 15.26 4.02 11.48
C ALA A 206 16.57 3.36 11.92
N GLY A 207 17.21 2.55 11.07
CA GLY A 207 18.42 1.82 11.42
C GLY A 207 18.17 0.66 12.40
N ALA A 208 16.97 0.06 12.35
CA ALA A 208 16.56 -1.01 13.25
C ALA A 208 17.58 -2.16 13.32
N ASN A 209 17.74 -2.75 14.50
CA ASN A 209 18.55 -3.96 14.67
C ASN A 209 17.83 -5.20 14.09
N GLN A 210 18.56 -6.31 13.93
CA GLN A 210 18.03 -7.52 13.28
C GLN A 210 16.81 -8.12 13.99
N ILE A 211 16.72 -8.02 15.32
CA ILE A 211 15.60 -8.56 16.10
C ILE A 211 14.31 -7.81 15.72
N VAL A 212 14.36 -6.46 15.74
CA VAL A 212 13.23 -5.62 15.35
C VAL A 212 12.84 -5.87 13.89
N ARG A 213 13.82 -6.03 12.99
CA ARG A 213 13.54 -6.34 11.57
C ARG A 213 12.76 -7.65 11.42
N CYS A 214 13.18 -8.72 12.08
CA CYS A 214 12.48 -10.01 12.02
C CYS A 214 11.03 -9.89 12.54
N MET A 215 10.82 -9.18 13.66
CA MET A 215 9.48 -8.97 14.21
C MET A 215 8.58 -8.19 13.25
N LEU A 216 9.11 -7.15 12.62
CA LEU A 216 8.36 -6.33 11.68
C LEU A 216 8.10 -7.04 10.34
N ASP A 217 9.02 -7.89 9.88
CA ASP A 217 8.82 -8.74 8.70
C ASP A 217 7.69 -9.77 8.94
N ASP A 218 7.68 -10.43 10.11
CA ASP A 218 6.60 -11.36 10.48
C ASP A 218 5.25 -10.63 10.63
N PHE A 219 5.24 -9.46 11.25
CA PHE A 219 4.06 -8.62 11.36
C PHE A 219 3.52 -8.22 9.98
N ALA A 220 4.40 -7.80 9.08
CA ALA A 220 4.04 -7.44 7.72
C ALA A 220 3.40 -8.60 6.94
N ASN A 221 3.93 -9.82 7.11
CA ASN A 221 3.38 -11.01 6.47
C ASN A 221 1.94 -11.30 6.91
N TYR A 222 1.66 -11.18 8.22
CA TYR A 222 0.29 -11.30 8.72
C TYR A 222 -0.59 -10.16 8.24
N LEU A 223 -0.09 -8.91 8.29
CA LEU A 223 -0.85 -7.73 7.89
C LEU A 223 -1.26 -7.78 6.41
N GLY A 224 -0.39 -8.28 5.53
CA GLY A 224 -0.70 -8.43 4.11
C GLY A 224 -1.90 -9.37 3.86
N ILE A 225 -1.94 -10.50 4.59
CA ILE A 225 -3.06 -11.46 4.49
C ILE A 225 -4.33 -10.85 5.11
N ILE A 226 -4.22 -10.23 6.28
CA ILE A 226 -5.32 -9.53 6.96
C ILE A 226 -5.96 -8.50 6.04
N PHE A 227 -5.14 -7.70 5.35
CA PHE A 227 -5.61 -6.65 4.46
C PHE A 227 -6.54 -7.21 3.38
N GLN A 228 -6.15 -8.34 2.79
CA GLN A 228 -6.92 -9.00 1.74
C GLN A 228 -8.20 -9.64 2.27
N ILE A 229 -8.15 -10.36 3.40
CA ILE A 229 -9.37 -10.95 3.98
C ILE A 229 -10.40 -9.85 4.27
N VAL A 230 -9.94 -8.69 4.75
CA VAL A 230 -10.81 -7.53 4.96
C VAL A 230 -11.38 -7.01 3.64
N ASP A 231 -10.58 -6.86 2.59
CA ASP A 231 -11.08 -6.44 1.27
C ASP A 231 -12.14 -7.42 0.73
N ASP A 232 -11.88 -8.73 0.82
CA ASP A 232 -12.83 -9.77 0.39
C ASP A 232 -14.14 -9.73 1.18
N ILE A 233 -14.08 -9.48 2.50
CA ILE A 233 -15.27 -9.30 3.35
C ILE A 233 -16.03 -8.04 2.94
N ILE A 234 -15.33 -6.92 2.76
CA ILE A 234 -15.95 -5.64 2.38
C ILE A 234 -16.63 -5.77 1.01
N ASP A 235 -16.01 -6.44 0.04
CA ASP A 235 -16.55 -6.59 -1.31
C ASP A 235 -17.86 -7.40 -1.34
N VAL A 236 -18.12 -8.25 -0.33
CA VAL A 236 -19.41 -8.96 -0.20
C VAL A 236 -20.41 -8.25 0.72
N THR A 237 -19.98 -7.37 1.63
CA THR A 237 -20.87 -6.70 2.59
C THR A 237 -21.26 -5.27 2.22
N SER A 238 -20.46 -4.58 1.40
CA SER A 238 -20.64 -3.16 1.09
C SER A 238 -21.26 -2.94 -0.29
N SER A 239 -22.04 -1.87 -0.45
CA SER A 239 -22.60 -1.47 -1.74
C SER A 239 -21.56 -0.77 -2.63
N GLY A 240 -21.77 -0.77 -3.96
CA GLY A 240 -20.85 -0.13 -4.92
C GLY A 240 -20.59 1.35 -4.68
N GLU A 241 -21.60 2.09 -4.22
CA GLU A 241 -21.45 3.52 -3.88
C GLU A 241 -20.53 3.75 -2.67
N GLN A 242 -20.54 2.85 -1.68
CA GLN A 242 -19.68 2.95 -0.50
C GLN A 242 -18.22 2.62 -0.79
N LEU A 243 -17.97 1.73 -1.77
CA LEU A 243 -16.63 1.29 -2.15
C LEU A 243 -15.88 2.26 -3.07
N GLY A 244 -16.61 3.15 -3.75
CA GLY A 244 -16.03 4.06 -4.73
C GLY A 244 -15.37 3.35 -5.93
N LYS A 245 -15.70 2.07 -6.14
CA LYS A 245 -15.37 1.17 -7.26
C LYS A 245 -16.59 0.28 -7.56
N THR A 246 -16.54 -0.51 -8.64
CA THR A 246 -17.64 -1.44 -8.97
C THR A 246 -17.75 -2.59 -7.96
N ALA A 247 -18.79 -2.64 -7.13
CA ALA A 247 -18.99 -3.75 -6.17
C ALA A 247 -19.44 -5.07 -6.83
N GLY A 248 -19.18 -6.20 -6.15
CA GLY A 248 -19.68 -7.52 -6.53
C GLY A 248 -19.03 -8.13 -7.79
N LYS A 249 -17.95 -7.54 -8.30
CA LYS A 249 -17.23 -8.04 -9.47
C LYS A 249 -16.61 -9.42 -9.22
N ASP A 250 -16.07 -9.69 -8.03
CA ASP A 250 -15.42 -10.97 -7.75
C ASP A 250 -16.40 -12.14 -7.88
N HIS A 251 -17.61 -11.99 -7.37
CA HIS A 251 -18.68 -12.98 -7.58
C HIS A 251 -19.12 -13.06 -9.05
N LYS A 252 -19.11 -11.94 -9.78
CA LYS A 252 -19.50 -11.91 -11.20
C LYS A 252 -18.47 -12.59 -12.11
N TYR A 253 -17.18 -12.49 -11.77
CA TYR A 253 -16.07 -13.07 -12.54
C TYR A 253 -15.54 -14.38 -11.95
N ASN A 254 -16.21 -14.92 -10.93
CA ASN A 254 -15.81 -16.14 -10.24
C ASN A 254 -14.34 -16.07 -9.77
N LYS A 255 -13.91 -14.90 -9.28
CA LYS A 255 -12.57 -14.72 -8.73
C LYS A 255 -12.47 -15.46 -7.39
N PRO A 256 -11.40 -16.23 -7.15
CA PRO A 256 -11.21 -16.91 -5.89
C PRO A 256 -10.85 -15.91 -4.79
N THR A 257 -11.69 -15.84 -3.77
CA THR A 257 -11.52 -15.01 -2.56
C THR A 257 -11.61 -15.86 -1.29
N TYR A 258 -11.14 -15.36 -0.15
CA TYR A 258 -11.30 -16.04 1.14
C TYR A 258 -12.77 -16.33 1.45
N VAL A 259 -13.66 -15.39 1.14
CA VAL A 259 -15.10 -15.56 1.37
C VAL A 259 -15.69 -16.62 0.45
N SER A 260 -15.23 -16.71 -0.81
CA SER A 260 -15.70 -17.74 -1.74
C SER A 260 -15.28 -19.16 -1.33
N ILE A 261 -14.08 -19.32 -0.73
CA ILE A 261 -13.54 -20.62 -0.34
C ILE A 261 -14.08 -21.09 1.02
N PHE A 262 -14.09 -20.19 2.01
CA PHE A 262 -14.38 -20.56 3.41
C PHE A 262 -15.75 -20.09 3.91
N GLY A 263 -16.38 -19.15 3.19
CA GLY A 263 -17.57 -18.45 3.66
C GLY A 263 -17.25 -17.36 4.70
N ILE A 264 -18.14 -16.36 4.78
CA ILE A 264 -17.91 -15.14 5.58
C ILE A 264 -17.64 -15.40 7.06
N VAL A 265 -18.31 -16.41 7.65
CA VAL A 265 -18.16 -16.74 9.08
C VAL A 265 -16.75 -17.26 9.36
N GLU A 266 -16.24 -18.15 8.52
CA GLU A 266 -14.92 -18.74 8.71
C GLU A 266 -13.81 -17.75 8.33
N SER A 267 -14.00 -16.95 7.28
CA SER A 267 -13.07 -15.85 6.95
C SER A 267 -12.88 -14.88 8.12
N ARG A 268 -13.95 -14.57 8.89
CA ARG A 268 -13.85 -13.74 10.10
C ARG A 268 -13.05 -14.40 11.22
N LYS A 269 -13.19 -15.71 11.43
CA LYS A 269 -12.35 -16.43 12.41
C LYS A 269 -10.88 -16.42 12.02
N ILE A 270 -10.57 -16.68 10.75
CA ILE A 270 -9.21 -16.63 10.22
C ILE A 270 -8.63 -15.22 10.41
N LEU A 271 -9.42 -14.17 10.16
CA LEU A 271 -9.04 -12.78 10.39
C LEU A 271 -8.67 -12.53 11.86
N ASP A 272 -9.49 -12.97 12.81
CA ASP A 272 -9.25 -12.80 14.25
C ASP A 272 -7.99 -13.56 14.72
N GLU A 273 -7.76 -14.77 14.22
CA GLU A 273 -6.55 -15.54 14.50
C GLU A 273 -5.29 -14.86 13.98
N LEU A 274 -5.31 -14.36 12.75
CA LEU A 274 -4.19 -13.65 12.15
C LEU A 274 -3.93 -12.33 12.86
N LYS A 275 -4.98 -11.61 13.26
CA LYS A 275 -4.87 -10.39 14.07
C LYS A 275 -4.12 -10.67 15.37
N ASN A 276 -4.49 -11.72 16.09
CA ASN A 276 -3.82 -12.12 17.33
C ASN A 276 -2.35 -12.50 17.10
N LYS A 277 -2.04 -13.22 16.01
CA LYS A 277 -0.66 -13.55 15.63
C LYS A 277 0.16 -12.29 15.36
N ALA A 278 -0.37 -11.35 14.56
CA ALA A 278 0.28 -10.08 14.26
C ALA A 278 0.60 -9.27 15.53
N ILE A 279 -0.38 -9.14 16.44
CA ILE A 279 -0.19 -8.44 17.72
C ILE A 279 0.92 -9.09 18.54
N ASN A 280 0.90 -10.42 18.66
CA ASN A 280 1.89 -11.15 19.46
C ASN A 280 3.31 -11.01 18.92
N THR A 281 3.48 -10.90 17.61
CA THR A 281 4.80 -10.71 16.98
C THR A 281 5.47 -9.40 17.42
N ILE A 282 4.72 -8.29 17.51
CA ILE A 282 5.29 -6.97 17.85
C ILE A 282 5.14 -6.62 19.33
N LYS A 283 4.46 -7.46 20.12
CA LYS A 283 4.27 -7.26 21.56
C LYS A 283 5.57 -6.98 22.34
N PRO A 284 6.71 -7.66 22.06
CA PRO A 284 7.95 -7.39 22.79
C PRO A 284 8.62 -6.04 22.45
N MET A 285 8.07 -5.26 21.52
CA MET A 285 8.51 -3.88 21.26
C MET A 285 7.86 -2.86 22.22
N ASP A 286 7.05 -3.33 23.18
CA ASP A 286 6.40 -2.53 24.23
C ASP A 286 5.67 -1.29 23.67
N SER A 287 5.91 -0.10 24.22
CA SER A 287 5.20 1.13 23.83
C SER A 287 5.53 1.61 22.42
N SER A 288 6.64 1.17 21.82
CA SER A 288 7.05 1.58 20.48
C SER A 288 6.13 1.01 19.39
N ASN A 289 5.41 -0.10 19.64
CA ASN A 289 4.51 -0.70 18.64
C ASN A 289 3.15 0.01 18.50
N LYS A 290 2.85 1.03 19.33
CA LYS A 290 1.53 1.66 19.42
C LYS A 290 0.94 2.04 18.05
N ARG A 291 1.72 2.73 17.20
CA ARG A 291 1.25 3.15 15.86
C ARG A 291 0.95 1.97 14.94
N LEU A 292 1.69 0.86 15.05
CA LEU A 292 1.43 -0.33 14.26
C LEU A 292 0.14 -1.03 14.69
N LEU A 293 -0.15 -1.08 16.00
CA LEU A 293 -1.40 -1.61 16.53
C LEU A 293 -2.61 -0.77 16.09
N GLU A 294 -2.50 0.56 16.18
CA GLU A 294 -3.56 1.46 15.71
C GLU A 294 -3.79 1.33 14.20
N MET A 295 -2.73 1.15 13.41
CA MET A 295 -2.84 0.87 11.97
C MET A 295 -3.48 -0.50 11.66
N LEU A 296 -3.16 -1.53 12.45
CA LEU A 296 -3.81 -2.84 12.34
C LEU A 296 -5.32 -2.72 12.61
N ASP A 297 -5.71 -2.01 13.67
CA ASP A 297 -7.12 -1.77 13.99
C ASP A 297 -7.81 -0.95 12.89
N LEU A 298 -7.17 0.08 12.35
CA LEU A 298 -7.67 0.85 11.21
C LEU A 298 -7.94 -0.04 10.00
N ILE A 299 -7.03 -0.97 9.68
CA ILE A 299 -7.16 -1.88 8.55
C ILE A 299 -8.28 -2.90 8.78
N VAL A 300 -8.42 -3.44 9.99
CA VAL A 300 -9.43 -4.45 10.33
C VAL A 300 -10.84 -3.85 10.40
N CYS A 301 -10.98 -2.64 10.93
CA CYS A 301 -12.28 -2.00 11.18
C CYS A 301 -12.75 -1.09 10.03
N ARG A 302 -12.06 -1.08 8.88
CA ARG A 302 -12.45 -0.23 7.74
C ARG A 302 -13.71 -0.77 7.06
N ASN A 303 -14.52 0.14 6.55
CA ASN A 303 -15.78 -0.17 5.88
C ASN A 303 -15.74 0.07 4.34
N HIS A 304 -14.58 0.49 3.82
CA HIS A 304 -14.30 0.81 2.42
C HIS A 304 -12.79 0.82 2.19
#